data_AF-A0A529ZE15-F1
#
_entry.id   AF-A0A529ZE15-F1
#
_cell.length_a   1.000
_cell.length_b   1.000
_cell.length_c   1.000
_cell.angle_alpha   90.00
_cell.angle_beta   90.00
_cell.angle_gamma   90.00
#
_symmetry.space_group_name_H-M   'P 1'
#
loop_
_entity.id
_entity.type
_entity.pdbx_description
1 polymer ?
#
loop_
_entity_poly.entity_id
_entity_poly.type
_entity_poly.pdbx_seq_one_letter_code
_entity_poly.pdbx_strand_id
1 'polypeptide(L)'
;LKDVSVAAEKQELDDAIDDMAPTGNTNVPEGLAWGWRTVSSNQPFTEGRPNSEKGNDKVVIVLTDGANTYSAVADPGYANNRSTYAAYGYTGLTYPGSGSVTRLFMNTSSAVPKTTYTD
;
A
#
# COMPACT_ATOMS: atom_id res chain seq x y z
N LEU A 1 1.14 0.65 22.61
CA LEU A 1 1.92 -0.53 22.16
C LEU A 1 1.36 -1.74 22.86
N LYS A 2 1.20 -2.86 22.13
CA LYS A 2 0.77 -4.16 22.67
C LYS A 2 1.98 -5.09 22.74
N ASP A 3 2.12 -5.83 23.82
CA ASP A 3 3.16 -6.84 24.03
C ASP A 3 2.64 -8.21 23.60
N VAL A 4 3.19 -8.73 22.51
CA VAL A 4 2.79 -10.02 21.92
C VAL A 4 3.16 -11.23 22.78
N SER A 5 3.98 -11.05 23.83
CA SER A 5 4.25 -12.09 24.83
C SER A 5 3.13 -12.21 25.87
N VAL A 6 2.27 -11.18 26.00
CA VAL A 6 1.11 -11.17 26.88
C VAL A 6 -0.11 -11.72 26.12
N ALA A 7 -0.64 -12.85 26.57
CA ALA A 7 -1.69 -13.58 25.85
C ALA A 7 -2.94 -12.73 25.54
N ALA A 8 -3.40 -11.91 26.50
CA ALA A 8 -4.57 -11.06 26.29
C ALA A 8 -4.33 -9.95 25.25
N GLU A 9 -3.14 -9.36 25.23
CA GLU A 9 -2.81 -8.30 24.27
C GLU A 9 -2.54 -8.85 22.87
N LYS A 10 -2.00 -10.06 22.77
CA LYS A 10 -1.90 -10.80 21.51
C LYS A 10 -3.29 -11.11 20.94
N GLN A 11 -4.22 -11.61 21.78
CA GLN A 11 -5.57 -11.94 21.32
C GLN A 11 -6.27 -10.71 20.73
N GLU A 12 -6.13 -9.54 21.36
CA GLU A 12 -6.70 -8.29 20.83
C GLU A 12 -6.14 -7.92 19.44
N LEU A 13 -4.86 -8.24 19.17
CA LEU A 13 -4.26 -8.05 17.84
C LEU A 13 -4.80 -9.06 16.82
N ASP A 14 -4.91 -10.33 17.22
CA ASP A 14 -5.45 -11.40 16.36
C ASP A 14 -6.92 -11.09 15.99
N ASP A 15 -7.75 -10.67 16.95
CA ASP A 15 -9.14 -10.26 16.71
C ASP A 15 -9.23 -9.07 15.74
N ALA A 16 -8.36 -8.06 15.91
CA ALA A 16 -8.31 -6.91 15.00
C ALA A 16 -7.86 -7.29 13.58
N ILE A 17 -7.01 -8.31 13.43
CA ILE A 17 -6.60 -8.85 12.14
C ILE A 17 -7.76 -9.60 11.47
N ASP A 18 -8.48 -10.43 12.23
CA ASP A 18 -9.63 -11.20 11.74
C ASP A 18 -10.78 -10.28 11.30
N ASP A 19 -10.93 -9.12 11.94
CA ASP A 19 -11.92 -8.09 11.59
C ASP A 19 -11.56 -7.29 10.32
N MET A 20 -10.36 -7.43 9.76
CA MET A 20 -9.96 -6.67 8.56
C MET A 20 -10.73 -7.14 7.33
N ALA A 21 -11.51 -6.22 6.75
CA ALA A 21 -12.18 -6.42 5.47
C ALA A 21 -11.45 -5.66 4.34
N PRO A 22 -11.08 -6.33 3.23
CA PRO A 22 -10.45 -5.65 2.10
C PRO A 22 -11.44 -4.70 1.40
N THR A 23 -10.96 -3.54 0.98
CA THR A 23 -11.78 -2.55 0.25
C THR A 23 -10.93 -1.75 -0.73
N GLY A 24 -11.51 -1.38 -1.86
CA GLY A 24 -10.86 -0.53 -2.86
C GLY A 24 -9.80 -1.24 -3.71
N ASN A 25 -8.67 -0.57 -3.92
CA ASN A 25 -7.59 -1.00 -4.80
C ASN A 25 -6.28 -1.19 -4.04
N THR A 26 -5.31 -1.85 -4.69
CA THR A 26 -3.96 -2.01 -4.16
C THR A 26 -3.09 -0.76 -4.40
N ASN A 27 -2.54 -0.17 -3.34
CA ASN A 27 -1.56 0.92 -3.39
C ASN A 27 -0.42 0.68 -2.38
N VAL A 28 0.49 -0.23 -2.73
CA VAL A 28 1.64 -0.65 -1.92
C VAL A 28 2.56 0.52 -1.54
N PRO A 29 2.95 1.45 -2.43
CA PRO A 29 3.83 2.54 -2.03
C PRO A 29 3.23 3.44 -0.94
N GLU A 30 1.93 3.73 -1.05
CA GLU A 30 1.23 4.52 -0.01
C GLU A 30 1.13 3.74 1.30
N GLY A 31 0.74 2.45 1.24
CA GLY A 31 0.69 1.59 2.41
C GLY A 31 2.03 1.49 3.13
N LEU A 32 3.14 1.36 2.39
CA LEU A 32 4.49 1.34 2.95
C LEU A 32 4.86 2.68 3.59
N ALA A 33 4.54 3.81 2.94
CA ALA A 33 4.80 5.12 3.50
C ALA A 33 4.05 5.34 4.83
N TRP A 34 2.79 4.91 4.92
CA TRP A 34 2.01 4.97 6.16
C TRP A 34 2.52 3.99 7.22
N GLY A 35 2.80 2.73 6.86
CA GLY A 35 3.38 1.75 7.78
C GLY A 35 4.70 2.23 8.37
N TRP A 36 5.55 2.86 7.56
CA TRP A 36 6.79 3.47 8.04
C TRP A 36 6.54 4.64 9.01
N ARG A 37 5.54 5.50 8.72
CA ARG A 37 5.16 6.60 9.63
C ARG A 37 4.74 6.07 11.01
N THR A 38 4.02 4.95 11.07
CA THR A 38 3.54 4.35 12.33
C THR A 38 4.68 3.80 13.21
N VAL A 39 5.75 3.27 12.61
CA VAL A 39 6.91 2.77 13.39
C VAL A 39 7.97 3.85 13.63
N SER A 40 7.94 4.94 12.86
CA SER A 40 8.79 6.12 13.10
C SER A 40 8.34 6.85 14.37
N SER A 41 9.26 7.45 15.12
CA SER A 41 8.91 8.24 16.32
C SER A 41 8.49 9.68 16.00
N ASN A 42 8.24 9.99 14.73
CA ASN A 42 7.89 11.34 14.26
C ASN A 42 6.37 11.47 14.17
N GLN A 43 5.86 12.71 14.26
CA GLN A 43 4.44 12.98 14.03
C GLN A 43 3.94 12.40 12.69
N PRO A 44 2.68 11.91 12.62
CA PRO A 44 1.63 12.07 13.62
C PRO A 44 1.61 11.02 14.75
N PHE A 45 2.41 9.94 14.65
CA PHE A 45 2.46 8.89 15.66
C PHE A 45 3.76 8.98 16.47
N THR A 46 3.67 9.51 17.68
CA THR A 46 4.84 9.76 18.54
C THR A 46 5.06 8.67 19.59
N GLU A 47 4.26 7.60 19.57
CA GLU A 47 4.27 6.51 20.54
C GLU A 47 5.40 5.49 20.29
N GLY A 48 5.98 5.50 19.08
CA GLY A 48 7.12 4.67 18.74
C GLY A 48 8.36 5.06 19.56
N ARG A 49 9.13 4.06 20.00
CA ARG A 49 10.40 4.29 20.71
C ARG A 49 11.35 5.19 19.89
N PRO A 50 12.17 6.03 20.54
CA PRO A 50 13.10 6.92 19.85
C PRO A 50 14.02 6.19 18.87
N ASN A 51 14.39 6.84 17.77
CA ASN A 51 15.32 6.28 16.78
C ASN A 51 16.75 6.06 17.35
N SER A 52 17.09 6.70 18.47
CA SER A 52 18.38 6.55 19.15
C SER A 52 18.41 5.40 20.18
N GLU A 53 17.27 4.77 20.45
CA GLU A 53 17.17 3.66 21.39
C GLU A 53 17.91 2.42 20.83
N LYS A 54 18.83 1.84 21.62
CA LYS A 54 19.54 0.62 21.20
C LYS A 54 18.62 -0.59 21.31
N GLY A 55 18.70 -1.50 20.34
CA GLY A 55 17.85 -2.70 20.29
C GLY A 55 16.39 -2.42 19.88
N ASN A 56 16.16 -1.32 19.16
CA ASN A 56 14.85 -0.91 18.64
C ASN A 56 14.80 -1.09 17.12
N ASP A 57 14.74 -2.35 16.67
CA ASP A 57 14.63 -2.65 15.25
C ASP A 57 13.22 -2.31 14.76
N LYS A 58 13.15 -1.39 13.79
CA LYS A 58 11.89 -0.94 13.18
C LYS A 58 11.69 -1.69 11.88
N VAL A 59 10.73 -2.63 11.89
CA VAL A 59 10.48 -3.52 10.77
C VAL A 59 9.08 -3.26 10.22
N VAL A 60 8.98 -3.11 8.90
CA VAL A 60 7.71 -3.11 8.16
C VAL A 60 7.76 -4.26 7.19
N ILE A 61 6.76 -5.14 7.28
CA ILE A 61 6.60 -6.27 6.37
C ILE A 61 5.42 -5.94 5.45
N VAL A 62 5.65 -6.00 4.15
CA VAL A 62 4.62 -5.74 3.14
C VAL A 62 4.22 -7.07 2.51
N LEU A 63 2.94 -7.41 2.64
CA LEU A 63 2.33 -8.53 1.93
C LEU A 63 1.40 -7.95 0.86
N THR A 64 1.60 -8.35 -0.39
CA THR A 64 0.76 -7.94 -1.53
C THR A 64 0.64 -9.11 -2.50
N ASP A 65 -0.56 -9.33 -3.03
CA ASP A 65 -0.88 -10.37 -4.01
C ASP A 65 -0.75 -9.89 -5.45
N GLY A 66 -0.53 -8.60 -5.67
CA GLY A 66 -0.62 -8.06 -7.01
C GLY A 66 -0.10 -6.66 -7.25
N ALA A 67 -0.47 -6.16 -8.42
CA ALA A 67 -0.06 -4.88 -8.95
C ALA A 67 -0.83 -3.72 -8.31
N ASN A 68 -0.19 -2.55 -8.25
CA ASN A 68 -0.85 -1.32 -7.83
C ASN A 68 -1.88 -0.88 -8.88
N THR A 69 -3.14 -0.72 -8.47
CA THR A 69 -4.26 -0.42 -9.38
C THR A 69 -5.01 0.82 -8.95
N TYR A 70 -5.55 1.58 -9.91
CA TYR A 70 -6.62 2.55 -9.66
C TYR A 70 -7.88 2.12 -10.42
N SER A 71 -9.05 2.39 -9.84
CA SER A 71 -10.33 2.07 -10.49
C SER A 71 -10.52 2.92 -11.73
N ALA A 72 -11.04 2.34 -12.80
CA ALA A 72 -11.37 3.11 -13.99
C ALA A 72 -12.60 4.00 -13.76
N VAL A 73 -12.62 5.17 -14.40
CA VAL A 73 -13.76 6.10 -14.41
C VAL A 73 -14.17 6.35 -15.85
N ALA A 74 -15.46 6.15 -16.15
CA ALA A 74 -16.04 6.46 -17.45
C ALA A 74 -16.57 7.90 -17.44
N ASP A 75 -15.73 8.85 -17.83
CA ASP A 75 -16.11 10.26 -17.91
C ASP A 75 -15.64 10.87 -19.25
N PRO A 76 -16.56 11.24 -20.17
CA PRO A 76 -16.23 11.85 -21.45
C PRO A 76 -15.85 13.35 -21.35
N GLY A 77 -16.03 14.00 -20.19
CA GLY A 77 -15.78 15.43 -19.97
C GLY A 77 -14.44 15.76 -19.30
N TYR A 78 -13.76 14.78 -18.70
CA TYR A 78 -12.43 14.97 -18.11
C TYR A 78 -11.32 14.79 -19.15
N ALA A 79 -10.10 15.25 -18.82
CA ALA A 79 -8.90 15.33 -19.68
C ALA A 79 -8.36 13.98 -20.22
N ASN A 80 -9.22 13.06 -20.64
CA ASN A 80 -8.93 11.69 -21.08
C ASN A 80 -8.17 10.82 -20.06
N ASN A 81 -8.10 11.23 -18.79
CA ASN A 81 -7.62 10.38 -17.71
C ASN A 81 -8.76 9.50 -17.21
N ARG A 82 -8.55 8.18 -17.22
CA ARG A 82 -9.61 7.18 -17.05
C ARG A 82 -9.56 6.48 -15.70
N SER A 83 -9.03 7.10 -14.66
CA SER A 83 -9.00 6.49 -13.32
C SER A 83 -9.50 7.41 -12.22
N THR A 84 -9.74 6.85 -11.05
CA THR A 84 -9.83 7.61 -9.79
C THR A 84 -8.52 8.34 -9.51
N TYR A 85 -8.58 9.46 -8.79
CA TYR A 85 -7.41 10.16 -8.26
C TYR A 85 -6.89 9.45 -6.99
N ALA A 86 -5.58 9.27 -6.89
CA ALA A 86 -4.93 8.68 -5.71
C ALA A 86 -3.49 9.21 -5.56
N ALA A 87 -2.64 8.56 -4.74
CA ALA A 87 -1.33 9.07 -4.30
C ALA A 87 -0.40 9.60 -5.41
N TYR A 88 -0.46 9.02 -6.61
CA TYR A 88 0.33 9.40 -7.79
C TYR A 88 -0.46 10.19 -8.84
N GLY A 89 -1.63 10.74 -8.49
CA GLY A 89 -2.51 11.46 -9.39
C GLY A 89 -3.47 10.54 -10.14
N TYR A 90 -3.70 10.82 -11.42
CA TYR A 90 -4.54 10.04 -12.32
C TYR A 90 -3.72 9.15 -13.24
N THR A 91 -4.32 8.10 -13.76
CA THR A 91 -3.72 7.22 -14.76
C THR A 91 -4.55 7.20 -16.04
N GLY A 92 -3.86 7.12 -17.19
CA GLY A 92 -4.49 7.36 -18.50
C GLY A 92 -4.91 6.12 -19.29
N LEU A 93 -4.38 4.93 -18.98
CA LEU A 93 -4.63 3.72 -19.76
C LEU A 93 -5.19 2.59 -18.88
N THR A 94 -6.34 2.06 -19.29
CA THR A 94 -6.90 0.81 -18.76
C THR A 94 -6.01 -0.36 -19.12
N TYR A 95 -5.78 -1.27 -18.18
CA TYR A 95 -4.98 -2.47 -18.42
C TYR A 95 -5.71 -3.40 -19.41
N PRO A 96 -5.08 -3.77 -20.56
CA PRO A 96 -5.67 -4.71 -21.51
C PRO A 96 -6.04 -6.02 -20.82
N GLY A 97 -7.29 -6.47 -20.98
CA GLY A 97 -7.81 -7.68 -20.35
C GLY A 97 -8.48 -7.48 -18.97
N SER A 98 -8.29 -6.34 -18.31
CA SER A 98 -9.07 -6.00 -17.10
C SER A 98 -10.34 -5.22 -17.42
N GLY A 99 -10.30 -4.33 -18.40
CA GLY A 99 -11.45 -3.48 -18.78
C GLY A 99 -11.90 -2.44 -17.75
N SER A 100 -11.49 -2.57 -16.48
CA SER A 100 -12.05 -1.79 -15.37
C SER A 100 -11.01 -1.22 -14.39
N VAL A 101 -9.72 -1.57 -14.51
CA VAL A 101 -8.65 -0.93 -13.73
C VAL A 101 -7.48 -0.47 -14.59
N THR A 102 -6.76 0.51 -14.07
CA THR A 102 -5.45 0.95 -14.56
C THR A 102 -4.37 0.43 -13.61
N ARG A 103 -3.12 0.32 -14.07
CA ARG A 103 -1.98 -0.13 -13.23
C ARG A 103 -0.85 0.90 -13.23
N LEU A 104 -0.38 1.28 -12.05
CA LEU A 104 0.79 2.15 -11.93
C LEU A 104 2.03 1.44 -12.50
N PHE A 105 2.90 2.21 -13.16
CA PHE A 105 4.19 1.76 -13.70
C PHE A 105 4.15 0.67 -14.81
N MET A 106 2.97 0.30 -15.33
CA MET A 106 2.84 -0.68 -16.41
C MET A 106 3.03 -0.11 -17.83
N ASN A 107 2.85 1.21 -18.01
CA ASN A 107 3.09 1.90 -19.29
C ASN A 107 4.48 2.54 -19.37
N THR A 108 5.46 1.95 -18.69
CA THR A 108 6.86 2.32 -18.86
C THR A 108 7.39 1.78 -20.20
N SER A 109 8.48 2.34 -20.73
CA SER A 109 9.08 1.85 -21.97
C SER A 109 9.59 0.41 -21.80
N SER A 110 9.99 -0.24 -22.91
CA SER A 110 10.67 -1.54 -22.85
C SER A 110 11.98 -1.52 -22.03
N ALA A 111 12.51 -0.33 -21.70
CA ALA A 111 13.69 -0.17 -20.87
C ALA A 111 13.42 -0.39 -19.37
N VAL A 112 12.16 -0.44 -18.94
CA VAL A 112 11.80 -0.73 -17.55
C VAL A 112 11.23 -2.15 -17.50
N PRO A 113 11.90 -3.09 -16.81
CA PRO A 113 11.39 -4.46 -16.63
C PRO A 113 10.03 -4.44 -15.93
N LYS A 114 9.07 -5.20 -16.48
CA LYS A 114 7.66 -5.26 -16.01
C LYS A 114 7.29 -6.60 -15.37
N THR A 115 8.23 -7.53 -15.32
CA THR A 115 8.06 -8.89 -14.79
C THR A 115 8.77 -9.03 -13.46
N THR A 116 8.20 -9.86 -12.60
CA THR A 116 8.83 -10.39 -11.40
C THR A 116 10.20 -10.98 -11.76
N TYR A 117 11.23 -10.71 -10.94
CA TYR A 117 12.46 -11.50 -10.95
C TYR A 117 12.05 -12.94 -10.58
N THR A 118 11.96 -13.81 -11.58
CA THR A 118 12.02 -15.25 -11.39
C THR A 118 13.43 -15.65 -11.79
N ASP A 119 14.27 -15.90 -10.81
CA ASP A 119 15.46 -16.73 -11.02
C ASP A 119 15.04 -18.18 -11.26
#